data_AF-A0A454CA96-F1
#
_entry.id   AF-A0A454CA96-F1
#
_cell.length_a   1.000
_cell.length_b   1.000
_cell.length_c   1.000
_cell.angle_alpha   90.00
_cell.angle_beta   90.00
_cell.angle_gamma   90.00
#
_symmetry.space_group_name_H-M   'P 1'
#
loop_
_entity.id
_entity.type
_entity.pdbx_description
1 polymer ?
#
loop_
_entity_poly.entity_id
_entity_poly.type
_entity_poly.pdbx_seq_one_letter_code
_entity_poly.pdbx_strand_id
1 'polypeptide(L)'
;MHSIGINDISFKDKERFFYHKIDLSIQNFNLINELKKLPKPDIILASPPCESWSGADCNGKMLRSISNDCHWVVMNKKYYDEYNKTCHPVKHRFFEQKERGRLIGEGTISGTILIIQIFKPKVWVIENPKTSKSWEYQRNHWNFEGNENSTYYSSYDNRFSLKPTIFKSNIKLDLLKKRQKGNNDHMARGSYSLRSSIPTQLVADILNQIFKHLNIEISAKWEEKYE
;
A
#
# COMPACT_ATOMS: atom_id res chain seq x y z
N MET A 1 -4.95 -3.14 19.32
CA MET A 1 -4.35 -2.84 18.00
C MET A 1 -4.17 -1.33 17.89
N HIS A 2 -3.00 -0.87 17.49
CA HIS A 2 -2.73 0.55 17.24
C HIS A 2 -2.85 0.79 15.72
N SER A 3 -3.75 1.69 15.34
CA SER A 3 -3.93 2.11 13.95
C SER A 3 -3.36 3.51 13.79
N ILE A 4 -2.59 3.75 12.72
CA ILE A 4 -1.90 5.02 12.53
C ILE A 4 -2.21 5.54 11.13
N GLY A 5 -2.49 6.83 11.02
CA GLY A 5 -2.67 7.49 9.74
C GLY A 5 -2.67 9.01 9.87
N ILE A 6 -3.00 9.68 8.77
CA ILE A 6 -2.95 11.16 8.67
C ILE A 6 -4.33 11.81 8.62
N ASN A 7 -5.38 11.02 8.47
CA ASN A 7 -6.74 11.52 8.28
C ASN A 7 -7.49 11.56 9.61
N ASP A 8 -8.41 12.50 9.76
CA ASP A 8 -9.40 12.39 10.81
C ASP A 8 -10.39 11.28 10.42
N ILE A 9 -10.39 10.18 11.16
CA ILE A 9 -11.26 9.04 10.88
C ILE A 9 -12.30 8.84 11.98
N SER A 10 -13.51 8.50 11.55
CA SER A 10 -14.57 7.95 12.39
C SER A 10 -15.02 6.65 11.74
N PHE A 11 -15.08 5.57 12.50
CA PHE A 11 -15.46 4.25 12.00
C PHE A 11 -16.19 3.44 13.07
N LYS A 12 -16.99 2.46 12.63
CA LYS A 12 -17.67 1.49 13.49
C LYS A 12 -16.59 0.77 14.32
N ASP A 13 -16.82 0.60 15.62
CA ASP A 13 -15.87 0.01 16.57
C ASP A 13 -14.61 0.82 16.89
N LYS A 14 -14.57 2.14 16.68
CA LYS A 14 -13.42 2.99 17.07
C LYS A 14 -12.95 2.77 18.51
N GLU A 15 -13.85 2.43 19.43
CA GLU A 15 -13.54 2.14 20.85
C GLU A 15 -12.64 0.90 21.03
N ARG A 16 -12.55 0.01 20.03
CA ARG A 16 -11.72 -1.20 20.06
C ARG A 16 -10.29 -0.97 19.54
N PHE A 17 -10.00 0.23 19.04
CA PHE A 17 -8.73 0.55 18.38
C PHE A 17 -8.16 1.86 18.91
N PHE A 18 -6.85 1.89 19.11
CA PHE A 18 -6.18 3.16 19.40
C PHE A 18 -5.75 3.79 18.09
N TYR A 19 -6.50 4.79 17.61
CA TYR A 19 -6.13 5.56 16.43
C TYR A 19 -5.18 6.70 16.79
N HIS A 20 -4.06 6.79 16.07
CA HIS A 20 -3.05 7.83 16.24
C HIS A 20 -2.90 8.62 14.94
N LYS A 21 -3.02 9.95 15.03
CA LYS A 21 -2.77 10.84 13.91
C LYS A 21 -1.28 11.20 13.87
N ILE A 22 -0.52 10.49 13.04
CA ILE A 22 0.94 10.67 12.90
C ILE A 22 1.27 10.66 11.41
N ASP A 23 2.01 11.66 10.94
CA ASP A 23 2.57 11.64 9.59
C ASP A 23 3.68 10.59 9.50
N LEU A 24 3.40 9.50 8.77
CA LEU A 24 4.29 8.36 8.55
C LEU A 24 5.34 8.60 7.44
N SER A 25 5.42 9.81 6.89
CA SER A 25 6.46 10.21 5.94
C SER A 25 7.82 10.34 6.61
N ILE A 26 8.90 9.96 5.92
CA ILE A 26 10.27 10.24 6.37
C ILE A 26 10.58 11.74 6.50
N GLN A 27 9.77 12.60 5.86
CA GLN A 27 9.87 14.05 5.97
C GLN A 27 9.43 14.56 7.36
N ASN A 28 8.68 13.76 8.12
CA ASN A 28 8.41 14.05 9.52
C ASN A 28 9.64 13.71 10.37
N PHE A 29 10.44 14.73 10.70
CA PHE A 29 11.65 14.59 11.54
C PHE A 29 11.36 14.03 12.95
N ASN A 30 10.11 14.11 13.42
CA ASN A 30 9.70 13.58 14.71
C ASN A 30 9.10 12.17 14.65
N LEU A 31 8.95 11.59 13.45
CA LEU A 31 8.26 10.31 13.20
C LEU A 31 8.62 9.23 14.23
N ILE A 32 9.93 8.99 14.41
CA ILE A 32 10.39 7.93 15.31
C ILE A 32 10.17 8.28 16.78
N ASN A 33 10.31 9.54 17.15
CA ASN A 33 10.07 10.00 18.53
C ASN A 33 8.59 9.90 18.91
N GLU A 34 7.69 10.18 17.96
CA GLU A 34 6.25 10.00 18.14
C GLU A 34 5.88 8.53 18.28
N LEU A 35 6.39 7.66 17.40
CA LEU A 35 6.11 6.23 17.44
C LEU A 35 6.69 5.53 18.66
N LYS A 36 7.84 5.98 19.19
CA LYS A 36 8.43 5.44 20.43
C LYS A 36 7.57 5.66 21.67
N LYS A 37 6.58 6.55 21.63
CA LYS A 37 5.60 6.75 22.71
C LYS A 37 4.54 5.64 22.73
N LEU A 38 4.44 4.85 21.66
CA LEU A 38 3.52 3.71 21.54
C LEU A 38 4.21 2.40 21.95
N PRO A 39 3.45 1.35 22.30
CA PRO A 39 4.02 0.03 22.51
C PRO A 39 4.81 -0.46 21.30
N LYS A 40 5.96 -1.09 21.55
CA LYS A 40 6.77 -1.69 20.48
C LYS A 40 5.94 -2.77 19.75
N PRO A 41 5.81 -2.70 18.41
CA PRO A 41 4.97 -3.65 17.69
C PRO A 41 5.65 -5.00 17.48
N ASP A 42 4.92 -6.09 17.73
CA ASP A 42 5.31 -7.43 17.27
C ASP A 42 5.03 -7.64 15.78
N ILE A 43 3.95 -7.02 15.27
CA ILE A 43 3.46 -7.16 13.90
C ILE A 43 3.25 -5.76 13.31
N ILE A 44 3.72 -5.53 12.09
CA ILE A 44 3.41 -4.33 11.31
C ILE A 44 2.68 -4.74 10.03
N LEU A 45 1.48 -4.20 9.81
CA LEU A 45 0.76 -4.29 8.54
C LEU A 45 0.65 -2.89 7.95
N ALA A 46 1.16 -2.69 6.73
CA ALA A 46 1.21 -1.39 6.08
C ALA A 46 0.61 -1.45 4.67
N SER A 47 -0.14 -0.41 4.30
CA SER A 47 -0.71 -0.22 2.96
C SER A 47 -0.41 1.21 2.48
N PRO A 48 0.87 1.55 2.25
CA PRO A 48 1.28 2.90 1.88
C PRO A 48 0.64 3.35 0.55
N PRO A 49 0.42 4.68 0.34
CA PRO A 49 -0.23 5.19 -0.86
C PRO A 49 0.44 4.72 -2.15
N CYS A 50 -0.35 4.28 -3.12
CA CYS A 50 0.15 3.73 -4.38
C CYS A 50 0.16 4.73 -5.55
N GLU A 51 -0.55 5.85 -5.45
CA GLU A 51 -0.80 6.77 -6.57
C GLU A 51 0.48 7.34 -7.20
N SER A 52 1.50 7.56 -6.37
CA SER A 52 2.82 8.05 -6.74
C SER A 52 3.65 7.02 -7.51
N TRP A 53 3.27 5.75 -7.40
CA TRP A 53 4.03 4.60 -7.87
C TRP A 53 3.29 3.78 -8.93
N SER A 54 1.99 4.00 -9.06
CA SER A 54 1.08 3.10 -9.77
C SER A 54 1.09 3.34 -11.27
N GLY A 55 1.13 2.24 -12.02
CA GLY A 55 0.88 2.25 -13.46
C GLY A 55 -0.58 2.55 -13.85
N ALA A 56 -1.49 2.71 -12.88
CA ALA A 56 -2.90 2.99 -13.15
C ALA A 56 -3.15 4.32 -13.87
N ASP A 57 -2.21 5.27 -13.80
CA ASP A 57 -2.29 6.53 -14.53
C ASP A 57 -1.73 6.47 -15.95
N CYS A 58 -1.36 5.28 -16.44
CA CYS A 58 -0.85 5.04 -17.79
C CYS A 58 0.27 6.04 -18.17
N ASN A 59 -0.01 6.93 -19.13
CA ASN A 59 0.93 7.94 -19.61
C ASN A 59 0.99 9.19 -18.72
N GLY A 60 0.07 9.40 -17.78
CA GLY A 60 0.14 10.48 -16.80
C GLY A 60 1.09 10.22 -15.64
N LYS A 61 1.73 9.04 -15.56
CA LYS A 61 2.59 8.67 -14.42
C LYS A 61 3.86 9.53 -14.32
N MET A 62 4.19 9.91 -13.09
CA MET A 62 5.35 10.75 -12.77
C MET A 62 6.65 9.96 -12.80
N LEU A 63 6.73 8.88 -12.03
CA LEU A 63 7.88 7.98 -12.02
C LEU A 63 7.72 6.91 -13.11
N ARG A 64 8.66 6.84 -14.05
CA ARG A 64 8.65 5.88 -15.16
C ARG A 64 9.34 4.58 -14.81
N SER A 65 10.53 4.67 -14.22
CA SER A 65 11.40 3.54 -13.89
C SER A 65 12.47 3.94 -12.88
N ILE A 66 12.96 2.96 -12.14
CA ILE A 66 14.18 3.02 -11.34
C ILE A 66 15.06 1.86 -11.81
N SER A 67 16.24 2.15 -12.38
CA SER A 67 17.17 1.11 -12.84
C SER A 67 17.83 0.39 -11.65
N ASN A 68 18.50 -0.73 -11.94
CA ASN A 68 19.28 -1.45 -10.92
C ASN A 68 20.48 -0.61 -10.43
N ASP A 69 21.04 0.24 -11.30
CA ASP A 69 22.10 1.21 -10.95
C ASP A 69 21.55 2.51 -10.34
N CYS A 70 20.31 2.49 -9.82
CA CYS A 70 19.67 3.62 -9.14
C CYS A 70 19.49 4.89 -9.99
N HIS A 71 19.38 4.76 -11.32
CA HIS A 71 18.98 5.87 -12.18
C HIS A 71 17.46 5.96 -12.27
N TRP A 72 16.93 7.15 -12.00
CA TRP A 72 15.50 7.40 -11.94
C TRP A 72 15.05 8.18 -13.15
N VAL A 73 13.89 7.79 -13.70
CA VAL A 73 13.26 8.52 -14.80
C VAL A 73 11.96 9.12 -14.29
N VAL A 74 11.95 10.44 -14.13
CA VAL A 74 10.82 11.24 -13.64
C VAL A 74 10.39 12.24 -14.72
N MET A 75 9.09 12.44 -14.87
CA MET A 75 8.55 13.39 -15.86
C MET A 75 8.63 14.84 -15.35
N ASN A 76 9.08 15.75 -16.20
CA ASN A 76 9.17 17.17 -15.85
C ASN A 76 7.92 17.96 -16.27
N LYS A 77 7.87 19.25 -15.92
CA LYS A 77 6.75 20.15 -16.28
C LYS A 77 6.44 20.16 -17.77
N LYS A 78 7.47 20.28 -18.63
CA LYS A 78 7.33 20.27 -20.09
C LYS A 78 6.57 19.04 -20.58
N TYR A 79 6.85 17.87 -20.02
CA TYR A 79 6.11 16.66 -20.41
C TYR A 79 4.61 16.78 -20.17
N TYR A 80 4.20 17.27 -19.01
CA TYR A 80 2.78 17.42 -18.68
C TYR A 80 2.11 18.51 -19.50
N ASP A 81 2.81 19.61 -19.77
CA ASP A 81 2.33 20.68 -20.64
C ASP A 81 2.06 20.13 -22.05
N GLU A 82 2.95 19.30 -22.62
CA GLU A 82 2.72 18.65 -23.93
C GLU A 82 1.64 17.55 -23.88
N TYR A 83 1.64 16.72 -22.84
CA TYR A 83 0.65 15.66 -22.65
C TYR A 83 -0.78 16.23 -22.59
N ASN A 84 -0.97 17.33 -21.86
CA ASN A 84 -2.28 17.95 -21.70
C ASN A 84 -2.82 18.59 -23.00
N LYS A 85 -1.96 18.92 -23.98
CA LYS A 85 -2.42 19.43 -25.29
C LYS A 85 -3.12 18.36 -26.13
N THR A 86 -2.81 17.09 -25.91
CA THR A 86 -3.26 15.98 -26.76
C THR A 86 -4.21 15.01 -26.07
N CYS A 87 -4.20 14.97 -24.73
CA CYS A 87 -5.05 14.05 -23.98
C CYS A 87 -6.49 14.57 -23.82
N HIS A 88 -7.42 13.66 -23.55
CA HIS A 88 -8.81 14.03 -23.23
C HIS A 88 -8.86 14.87 -21.93
N PRO A 89 -9.73 15.89 -21.79
CA PRO A 89 -9.78 16.78 -20.62
C PRO A 89 -9.80 16.09 -19.25
N VAL A 90 -10.60 15.02 -19.10
CA VAL A 90 -10.67 14.21 -17.86
C VAL A 90 -9.33 13.51 -17.49
N LYS A 91 -8.41 13.43 -18.44
CA LYS A 91 -7.07 12.86 -18.27
C LYS A 91 -6.00 13.92 -18.06
N HIS A 92 -6.34 15.21 -18.01
CA HIS A 92 -5.39 16.27 -17.71
C HIS A 92 -4.66 15.98 -16.39
N ARG A 93 -3.35 16.24 -16.37
CA ARG A 93 -2.49 16.08 -15.20
C ARG A 93 -1.68 17.35 -14.98
N PHE A 94 -1.71 17.86 -13.77
CA PHE A 94 -0.94 19.05 -13.40
C PHE A 94 0.40 18.63 -12.78
N PHE A 95 1.49 19.19 -13.28
CA PHE A 95 2.84 18.85 -12.86
C PHE A 95 3.02 18.97 -11.34
N GLU A 96 2.56 20.08 -10.75
CA GLU A 96 2.71 20.39 -9.33
C GLU A 96 1.96 19.38 -8.45
N GLN A 97 0.79 18.91 -8.90
CA GLN A 97 0.05 17.85 -8.21
C GLN A 97 0.77 16.50 -8.30
N LYS A 98 1.32 16.17 -9.47
CA LYS A 98 2.07 14.94 -9.68
C LYS A 98 3.38 14.91 -8.92
N GLU A 99 4.05 16.05 -8.83
CA GLU A 99 5.31 16.18 -8.10
C GLU A 99 5.06 16.07 -6.60
N ARG A 100 4.02 16.71 -6.07
CA ARG A 100 3.59 16.53 -4.68
C ARG A 100 3.26 15.07 -4.38
N GLY A 101 2.50 14.42 -5.27
CA GLY A 101 2.20 13.00 -5.17
C GLY A 101 3.47 12.16 -5.09
N ARG A 102 4.43 12.38 -5.99
CA ARG A 102 5.74 11.72 -6.00
C ARG A 102 6.45 11.85 -4.64
N LEU A 103 6.60 13.07 -4.14
CA LEU A 103 7.28 13.35 -2.86
C LEU A 103 6.58 12.70 -1.66
N ILE A 104 5.24 12.69 -1.64
CA ILE A 104 4.46 12.01 -0.60
C ILE A 104 4.70 10.50 -0.67
N GLY A 105 4.62 9.91 -1.87
CA GLY A 105 4.80 8.46 -2.04
C GLY A 105 6.18 8.00 -1.62
N GLU A 106 7.22 8.70 -2.06
CA GLU A 106 8.62 8.48 -1.66
C GLU A 106 8.78 8.61 -0.15
N GLY A 107 8.24 9.69 0.42
CA GLY A 107 8.30 9.95 1.85
C GLY A 107 7.65 8.85 2.69
N THR A 108 6.44 8.41 2.33
CA THR A 108 5.71 7.39 3.10
C THR A 108 6.32 5.99 2.97
N ILE A 109 6.80 5.59 1.77
CA ILE A 109 7.48 4.29 1.63
C ILE A 109 8.79 4.28 2.42
N SER A 110 9.58 5.35 2.31
CA SER A 110 10.81 5.53 3.08
C SER A 110 10.56 5.47 4.59
N GLY A 111 9.54 6.19 5.07
CA GLY A 111 9.14 6.17 6.47
C GLY A 111 8.72 4.77 6.91
N THR A 112 7.95 4.05 6.09
CA THR A 112 7.56 2.66 6.36
C THR A 112 8.77 1.74 6.53
N ILE A 113 9.77 1.83 5.64
CA ILE A 113 11.01 1.05 5.72
C ILE A 113 11.79 1.40 6.99
N LEU A 114 11.97 2.70 7.27
CA LEU A 114 12.67 3.20 8.45
C LEU A 114 12.02 2.70 9.75
N ILE A 115 10.69 2.73 9.84
CA ILE A 115 9.92 2.20 10.97
C ILE A 115 10.23 0.71 11.16
N ILE A 116 10.17 -0.09 10.09
CA ILE A 116 10.46 -1.53 10.16
C ILE A 116 11.89 -1.78 10.63
N GLN A 117 12.87 -1.04 10.09
CA GLN A 117 14.29 -1.20 10.44
C GLN A 117 14.58 -0.83 11.90
N ILE A 118 13.90 0.19 12.44
CA ILE A 118 14.09 0.65 13.83
C ILE A 118 13.36 -0.27 14.82
N PHE A 119 12.09 -0.55 14.58
CA PHE A 119 11.27 -1.32 15.54
C PHE A 119 11.48 -2.82 15.44
N LYS A 120 11.96 -3.33 14.29
CA LYS A 120 12.26 -4.74 14.05
C LYS A 120 11.12 -5.67 14.52
N PRO A 121 9.89 -5.51 13.97
CA PRO A 121 8.78 -6.38 14.35
C PRO A 121 9.12 -7.83 13.98
N LYS A 122 8.51 -8.79 14.70
CA LYS A 122 8.66 -10.23 14.39
C LYS A 122 8.13 -10.53 12.99
N VAL A 123 7.03 -9.90 12.60
CA VAL A 123 6.50 -9.97 11.24
C VAL A 123 6.12 -8.58 10.71
N TRP A 124 6.43 -8.31 9.45
CA TRP A 124 5.92 -7.16 8.74
C TRP A 124 5.34 -7.57 7.39
N VAL A 125 4.32 -6.83 6.94
CA VAL A 125 3.68 -6.98 5.63
C VAL A 125 3.40 -5.60 5.04
N ILE A 126 3.85 -5.36 3.80
CA ILE A 126 3.58 -4.14 3.02
C ILE A 126 2.74 -4.52 1.80
N GLU A 127 1.55 -3.91 1.66
CA GLU A 127 0.69 -4.02 0.48
C GLU A 127 1.02 -2.92 -0.55
N ASN A 128 1.04 -3.31 -1.82
CA ASN A 128 0.90 -2.38 -2.94
C ASN A 128 0.45 -3.14 -4.20
N PRO A 129 -0.09 -2.46 -5.24
CA PRO A 129 -0.32 -3.09 -6.53
C PRO A 129 0.93 -3.77 -7.08
N LYS A 130 0.76 -4.90 -7.77
CA LYS A 130 1.87 -5.69 -8.33
C LYS A 130 2.76 -4.88 -9.28
N THR A 131 2.18 -3.93 -10.01
CA THR A 131 2.88 -3.08 -10.98
C THR A 131 3.43 -1.79 -10.37
N SER A 132 3.36 -1.64 -9.05
CA SER A 132 3.85 -0.46 -8.34
C SER A 132 5.35 -0.30 -8.49
N LYS A 133 5.79 0.93 -8.76
CA LYS A 133 7.21 1.29 -8.78
C LYS A 133 7.83 1.40 -7.39
N SER A 134 7.03 1.32 -6.33
CA SER A 134 7.54 1.23 -4.97
C SER A 134 8.37 -0.03 -4.74
N TRP A 135 8.18 -1.11 -5.52
CA TRP A 135 8.98 -2.33 -5.39
C TRP A 135 10.41 -2.14 -5.88
N GLU A 136 10.59 -1.50 -7.04
CA GLU A 136 11.91 -1.11 -7.55
C GLU A 136 12.57 -0.10 -6.61
N TYR A 137 11.80 0.85 -6.07
CA TYR A 137 12.29 1.80 -5.07
C TYR A 137 12.79 1.12 -3.78
N GLN A 138 11.99 0.21 -3.23
CA GLN A 138 12.38 -0.55 -2.03
C GLN A 138 13.67 -1.33 -2.25
N ARG A 139 13.78 -2.08 -3.36
CA ARG A 139 14.94 -2.93 -3.64
C ARG A 139 16.16 -2.11 -4.04
N ASN A 140 16.03 -1.29 -5.08
CA ASN A 140 17.20 -0.67 -5.71
C ASN A 140 17.67 0.55 -4.91
N HIS A 141 16.76 1.37 -4.36
CA HIS A 141 17.14 2.58 -3.64
C HIS A 141 17.36 2.36 -2.14
N TRP A 142 16.47 1.61 -1.48
CA TRP A 142 16.55 1.37 -0.03
C TRP A 142 17.29 0.08 0.35
N ASN A 143 17.67 -0.76 -0.61
CA ASN A 143 18.20 -2.11 -0.36
C ASN A 143 17.32 -2.90 0.62
N PHE A 144 16.00 -2.73 0.50
CA PHE A 144 15.01 -3.32 1.37
C PHE A 144 14.39 -4.54 0.71
N GLU A 145 14.83 -5.72 1.14
CA GLU A 145 14.43 -7.01 0.59
C GLU A 145 13.35 -7.72 1.42
N GLY A 146 12.70 -8.70 0.80
CA GLY A 146 11.66 -9.52 1.44
C GLY A 146 10.94 -10.42 0.44
N ASN A 147 10.07 -11.29 0.95
CA ASN A 147 9.29 -12.21 0.14
C ASN A 147 8.15 -11.45 -0.54
N GLU A 148 8.10 -11.44 -1.87
CA GLU A 148 7.01 -10.83 -2.63
C GLU A 148 5.87 -11.84 -2.86
N ASN A 149 4.85 -11.78 -2.00
CA ASN A 149 3.72 -12.71 -2.07
C ASN A 149 2.61 -12.12 -2.93
N SER A 150 2.51 -12.58 -4.19
CA SER A 150 1.51 -12.06 -5.13
C SER A 150 0.16 -12.77 -5.02
N THR A 151 -0.92 -12.00 -5.12
CA THR A 151 -2.31 -12.49 -5.17
C THR A 151 -3.20 -11.58 -6.04
N TYR A 152 -4.48 -11.92 -6.16
CA TYR A 152 -5.54 -11.08 -6.70
C TYR A 152 -6.63 -10.92 -5.66
N TYR A 153 -7.21 -9.72 -5.53
CA TYR A 153 -8.31 -9.54 -4.57
C TYR A 153 -9.50 -10.47 -4.89
N SER A 154 -9.83 -10.63 -6.17
CA SER A 154 -10.89 -11.56 -6.59
C SER A 154 -10.59 -13.03 -6.31
N SER A 155 -9.34 -13.42 -5.98
CA SER A 155 -9.05 -14.78 -5.55
C SER A 155 -9.72 -15.13 -4.22
N TYR A 156 -10.00 -14.12 -3.39
CA TYR A 156 -10.66 -14.25 -2.10
C TYR A 156 -12.13 -13.84 -2.15
N ASP A 157 -12.47 -12.84 -2.97
CA ASP A 157 -13.85 -12.36 -3.06
C ASP A 157 -14.15 -11.81 -4.45
N ASN A 158 -15.03 -12.50 -5.19
CA ASN A 158 -15.37 -12.15 -6.58
C ASN A 158 -16.09 -10.80 -6.73
N ARG A 159 -16.57 -10.21 -5.63
CA ARG A 159 -17.11 -8.84 -5.61
C ARG A 159 -16.00 -7.81 -5.74
N PHE A 160 -14.75 -8.16 -5.46
CA PHE A 160 -13.61 -7.28 -5.71
C PHE A 160 -13.12 -7.42 -7.16
N SER A 161 -12.43 -6.38 -7.63
CA SER A 161 -11.79 -6.41 -8.95
C SER A 161 -10.63 -7.41 -9.00
N LEU A 162 -10.19 -7.76 -10.21
CA LEU A 162 -8.99 -8.60 -10.45
C LEU A 162 -7.68 -7.84 -10.15
N LYS A 163 -7.65 -6.95 -9.16
CA LYS A 163 -6.49 -6.12 -8.82
C LYS A 163 -5.31 -7.03 -8.47
N PRO A 164 -4.24 -7.05 -9.30
CA PRO A 164 -3.04 -7.81 -8.98
C PRO A 164 -2.26 -7.05 -7.91
N THR A 165 -1.96 -7.70 -6.79
CA THR A 165 -1.34 -7.09 -5.61
C THR A 165 -0.18 -7.94 -5.11
N ILE A 166 0.82 -7.30 -4.52
CA ILE A 166 1.90 -7.94 -3.77
C ILE A 166 1.78 -7.55 -2.29
N PHE A 167 1.93 -8.54 -1.43
CA PHE A 167 2.15 -8.39 0.01
C PHE A 167 3.60 -8.77 0.31
N LYS A 168 4.49 -7.77 0.36
CA LYS A 168 5.90 -7.99 0.67
C LYS A 168 6.08 -8.20 2.16
N SER A 169 6.77 -9.25 2.58
CA SER A 169 6.93 -9.59 4.01
C SER A 169 8.26 -10.26 4.33
N ASN A 170 8.66 -10.25 5.60
CA ASN A 170 9.83 -11.02 6.07
C ASN A 170 9.55 -12.53 6.18
N ILE A 171 8.29 -12.96 6.08
CA ILE A 171 7.91 -14.37 5.99
C ILE A 171 7.30 -14.68 4.62
N LYS A 172 7.35 -15.93 4.19
CA LYS A 172 6.63 -16.39 2.99
C LYS A 172 5.15 -16.58 3.33
N LEU A 173 4.26 -16.03 2.51
CA LEU A 173 2.81 -16.19 2.62
C LEU A 173 2.30 -17.02 1.44
N ASP A 174 1.52 -18.05 1.72
CA ASP A 174 0.89 -18.89 0.71
C ASP A 174 -0.51 -18.34 0.38
N LEU A 175 -0.53 -17.23 -0.36
CA LEU A 175 -1.78 -16.56 -0.74
C LEU A 175 -2.42 -17.24 -1.97
N LEU A 176 -3.75 -17.20 -2.03
CA LEU A 176 -4.50 -17.70 -3.19
C LEU A 176 -4.08 -16.96 -4.47
N LYS A 177 -3.81 -17.71 -5.54
CA LYS A 177 -3.38 -17.17 -6.84
C LYS A 177 -4.37 -17.45 -7.97
N LYS A 178 -5.38 -18.28 -7.71
CA LYS A 178 -6.39 -18.64 -8.71
C LYS A 178 -7.18 -17.39 -9.05
N ARG A 179 -7.01 -16.88 -10.27
CA ARG A 179 -7.79 -15.76 -10.78
C ARG A 179 -9.25 -16.18 -10.83
N GLN A 180 -10.11 -15.40 -10.17
CA GLN A 180 -11.55 -15.48 -10.36
C GLN A 180 -12.00 -14.26 -11.15
N LYS A 181 -13.10 -14.39 -11.89
CA LYS A 181 -13.73 -13.27 -12.58
C LYS A 181 -14.09 -12.21 -11.52
N GLY A 182 -13.39 -11.09 -11.55
CA GLY A 182 -13.63 -9.98 -10.62
C GLY A 182 -14.76 -9.09 -11.10
N ASN A 183 -15.29 -8.30 -10.19
CA ASN A 183 -16.29 -7.29 -10.50
C ASN A 183 -15.63 -6.06 -11.15
N ASN A 184 -15.90 -5.86 -12.45
CA ASN A 184 -15.38 -4.73 -13.20
C ASN A 184 -16.20 -3.45 -12.98
N ASP A 185 -17.40 -3.54 -12.40
CA ASP A 185 -18.28 -2.37 -12.21
C ASP A 185 -17.72 -1.37 -11.21
N HIS A 186 -16.85 -1.80 -10.29
CA HIS A 186 -16.14 -0.88 -9.39
C HIS A 186 -15.26 0.13 -10.14
N MET A 187 -14.81 -0.19 -11.35
CA MET A 187 -14.12 0.75 -12.23
C MET A 187 -15.09 1.76 -12.88
N ALA A 188 -16.34 1.37 -13.09
CA ALA A 188 -17.34 2.16 -13.80
C ALA A 188 -18.16 3.10 -12.87
N ARG A 189 -18.37 2.71 -11.60
CA ARG A 189 -19.22 3.45 -10.64
C ARG A 189 -18.45 4.37 -9.67
N GLY A 190 -17.13 4.52 -9.83
CA GLY A 190 -16.40 5.67 -9.29
C GLY A 190 -16.04 5.69 -7.80
N SER A 191 -16.29 4.65 -7.01
CA SER A 191 -15.86 4.65 -5.60
C SER A 191 -14.41 4.14 -5.45
N TYR A 192 -13.46 5.08 -5.44
CA TYR A 192 -12.05 4.80 -5.15
C TYR A 192 -11.86 3.98 -3.86
N SER A 193 -12.69 4.22 -2.84
CA SER A 193 -12.68 3.50 -1.58
C SER A 193 -12.94 1.99 -1.73
N LEU A 194 -13.92 1.58 -2.54
CA LEU A 194 -14.21 0.16 -2.80
C LEU A 194 -13.16 -0.49 -3.71
N ARG A 195 -12.50 0.28 -4.57
CA ARG A 195 -11.40 -0.23 -5.41
C ARG A 195 -10.14 -0.51 -4.59
N SER A 196 -9.88 0.31 -3.58
CA SER A 196 -8.67 0.26 -2.77
C SER A 196 -8.82 -0.62 -1.54
N SER A 197 -10.03 -0.97 -1.12
CA SER A 197 -10.26 -1.89 0.00
C SER A 197 -9.67 -3.28 -0.27
N ILE A 198 -9.14 -3.89 0.79
CA ILE A 198 -8.59 -5.26 0.75
C ILE A 198 -9.72 -6.21 1.18
N PRO A 199 -9.95 -7.33 0.47
CA PRO A 199 -10.93 -8.32 0.91
C PRO A 199 -10.68 -8.78 2.35
N THR A 200 -11.71 -8.79 3.18
CA THR A 200 -11.58 -9.19 4.60
C THR A 200 -11.04 -10.60 4.75
N GLN A 201 -11.48 -11.53 3.88
CA GLN A 201 -10.99 -12.91 3.87
C GLN A 201 -9.48 -13.00 3.57
N LEU A 202 -8.95 -12.11 2.72
CA LEU A 202 -7.51 -12.04 2.46
C LEU A 202 -6.74 -11.52 3.69
N VAL A 203 -7.27 -10.50 4.38
CA VAL A 203 -6.68 -10.01 5.64
C VAL A 203 -6.67 -11.12 6.69
N ALA A 204 -7.77 -11.87 6.80
CA ALA A 204 -7.91 -13.00 7.72
C ALA A 204 -6.87 -14.09 7.46
N ASP A 205 -6.72 -14.49 6.19
CA ASP A 205 -5.74 -15.50 5.77
C ASP A 205 -4.31 -15.06 6.12
N ILE A 206 -3.93 -13.81 5.78
CA ILE A 206 -2.63 -13.25 6.16
C ILE A 206 -2.42 -13.32 7.67
N LEU A 207 -3.38 -12.87 8.48
CA LEU A 207 -3.27 -12.91 9.94
C LEU A 207 -3.13 -14.34 10.48
N ASN A 208 -3.90 -15.30 9.95
CA ASN A 208 -3.81 -16.70 10.36
C ASN A 208 -2.44 -17.31 10.04
N GLN A 209 -1.87 -16.99 8.89
CA GLN A 209 -0.51 -17.42 8.54
C GLN A 209 0.54 -16.79 9.44
N ILE A 210 0.37 -15.51 9.83
CA ILE A 210 1.24 -14.84 10.81
C ILE A 210 1.13 -15.49 12.18
N PHE A 211 -0.08 -15.74 12.69
CA PHE A 211 -0.28 -16.38 14.00
C PHE A 211 0.31 -17.78 14.04
N LYS A 212 0.11 -18.56 12.97
CA LYS A 212 0.75 -19.87 12.82
C LYS A 212 2.28 -19.76 12.83
N HIS A 213 2.87 -18.80 12.12
CA HIS A 213 4.32 -18.58 12.11
C HIS A 213 4.86 -18.22 13.51
N LEU A 214 4.08 -17.49 14.30
CA LEU A 214 4.44 -17.07 15.65
C LEU A 214 4.05 -18.07 16.76
N ASN A 215 3.53 -19.26 16.39
CA ASN A 215 2.99 -20.26 17.33
C ASN A 215 1.94 -19.68 18.29
N ILE A 216 1.07 -18.81 17.78
CA ILE A 216 -0.04 -18.21 18.53
C ILE A 216 -1.30 -19.03 18.24
N GLU A 217 -1.95 -19.56 19.28
CA GLU A 217 -3.19 -20.34 19.20
C GLU A 217 -4.44 -19.46 19.02
N ILE A 218 -4.42 -18.60 18.00
CA ILE A 218 -5.54 -17.73 17.63
C ILE A 218 -5.82 -17.92 16.14
N SER A 219 -7.12 -17.96 15.79
CA SER A 219 -7.57 -17.86 14.40
C SER A 219 -8.41 -16.60 14.20
N ALA A 220 -8.03 -15.73 13.27
CA ALA A 220 -8.90 -14.71 12.72
C ALA A 220 -10.02 -15.39 11.93
N LYS A 221 -11.24 -15.33 12.45
CA LYS A 221 -12.48 -15.69 11.76
C LYS A 221 -13.23 -14.42 11.41
N TRP A 222 -13.74 -14.33 10.19
CA TRP A 222 -14.58 -13.22 9.77
C TRP A 222 -15.86 -13.77 9.16
N GLU A 223 -16.98 -13.47 9.81
CA GLU A 223 -18.31 -13.66 9.26
C GLU A 223 -18.74 -12.32 8.66
N GLU A 224 -19.04 -12.30 7.37
CA GLU A 224 -19.63 -11.13 6.75
C GLU A 224 -21.08 -11.01 7.20
N LYS A 225 -21.34 -10.13 8.18
CA LYS A 225 -22.69 -9.62 8.39
C LYS A 225 -22.96 -8.60 7.30
N TYR A 226 -23.65 -9.02 6.25
CA TYR A 226 -24.28 -8.08 5.33
C TYR A 226 -25.49 -7.48 6.07
N GLU A 227 -25.35 -6.23 6.50
CA GLU A 227 -26.50 -5.33 6.73
C GLU A 227 -26.77 -4.57 5.44
#